data_AF-A0AA42ZDP3-F1
#
_entry.id   AF-A0AA42ZDP3-F1
#
_cell.length_a   1.000
_cell.length_b   1.000
_cell.length_c   1.000
_cell.angle_alpha   90.00
_cell.angle_beta   90.00
_cell.angle_gamma   90.00
#
_symmetry.space_group_name_H-M   'P 1'
#
loop_
_entity.id
_entity.type
_entity.pdbx_description
1 polymer ?
#
loop_
_entity_poly.entity_id
_entity_poly.type
_entity_poly.pdbx_seq_one_letter_code
_entity_poly.pdbx_strand_id
1 'polypeptide(L)' 'PTCFDRVLASRMGVKAVEALVDGKSNLMAGIRDNDIILTPVREAIQGKTKIDKELIRVSDIMTL' A
#
# COMPACT_ATOMS: atom_id res chain seq x y z
N PRO A 1 1.42 -16.33 -3.30
CA PRO A 1 0.48 -15.30 -3.81
C PRO A 1 -0.97 -15.77 -3.67
N THR A 2 -1.70 -15.14 -2.75
CA THR A 2 -3.16 -15.35 -2.61
C THR A 2 -3.92 -14.75 -3.81
N CYS A 3 -5.22 -15.05 -3.93
CA CYS A 3 -6.06 -14.39 -4.95
C CYS A 3 -6.05 -12.86 -4.77
N PHE A 4 -6.01 -12.38 -3.53
CA PHE A 4 -5.93 -10.97 -3.22
C PHE A 4 -4.62 -10.34 -3.72
N ASP A 5 -3.47 -10.97 -3.43
CA ASP A 5 -2.17 -10.46 -3.89
C ASP A 5 -2.08 -10.37 -5.42
N ARG A 6 -2.69 -11.33 -6.13
CA ARG A 6 -2.74 -11.32 -7.60
C ARG A 6 -3.55 -10.14 -8.13
N VAL A 7 -4.76 -9.93 -7.59
CA VAL A 7 -5.62 -8.80 -7.97
C VAL A 7 -4.94 -7.48 -7.63
N LEU A 8 -4.30 -7.39 -6.46
CA LEU A 8 -3.58 -6.22 -6.01
C LEU A 8 -2.40 -5.89 -6.96
N ALA A 9 -1.59 -6.88 -7.31
CA ALA A 9 -0.46 -6.71 -8.20
C ALA A 9 -0.90 -6.22 -9.59
N SER A 10 -1.95 -6.83 -10.15
CA SER A 10 -2.52 -6.38 -11.43
C SER A 10 -3.02 -4.94 -11.37
N ARG A 11 -3.77 -4.61 -10.31
CA ARG A 11 -4.30 -3.26 -10.07
C ARG A 11 -3.18 -2.21 -9.96
N MET A 12 -2.15 -2.48 -9.15
CA MET A 12 -1.01 -1.59 -8.97
C MET A 12 -0.19 -1.44 -10.26
N GLY A 13 -0.03 -2.53 -11.03
CA GLY A 13 0.67 -2.51 -12.32
C GLY A 13 -0.01 -1.62 -13.35
N VAL A 14 -1.33 -1.71 -13.49
CA VAL A 14 -2.10 -0.84 -14.40
C VAL A 14 -1.89 0.64 -14.03
N LYS A 15 -1.99 0.97 -12.73
CA LYS A 15 -1.80 2.35 -12.27
C LYS A 15 -0.38 2.87 -12.49
N ALA A 16 0.63 2.01 -12.35
CA ALA A 16 2.00 2.36 -12.64
C ALA A 16 2.22 2.66 -14.13
N VAL A 17 1.62 1.87 -15.03
CA VAL A 17 1.69 2.12 -16.47
C VAL A 17 0.99 3.42 -16.85
N GLU A 18 -0.21 3.69 -16.31
CA GLU A 18 -0.90 4.98 -16.51
C GLU A 18 -0.02 6.17 -16.10
N ALA A 19 0.64 6.08 -14.94
CA ALA A 19 1.54 7.12 -14.45
C ALA A 19 2.75 7.35 -15.37
N LEU A 20 3.30 6.26 -15.93
CA LEU A 20 4.41 6.34 -16.88
C LEU A 20 3.98 6.97 -18.21
N VAL A 21 2.77 6.65 -18.70
CA VAL A 21 2.19 7.24 -19.91
C VAL A 21 1.94 8.74 -19.72
N ASP A 22 1.52 9.16 -18.53
CA ASP A 22 1.40 10.57 -18.12
C ASP A 22 2.77 11.30 -18.01
N GLY A 23 3.89 10.60 -18.20
CA GLY A 23 5.25 11.15 -18.06
C GLY A 23 5.67 11.37 -16.60
N LYS A 24 4.91 10.83 -15.63
CA LYS A 24 5.24 10.94 -14.20
C LYS A 24 6.26 9.86 -13.84
N SER A 25 7.35 10.29 -13.21
CA SER A 25 8.43 9.42 -12.72
C SER A 25 8.65 9.64 -11.22
N ASN A 26 9.36 8.71 -10.56
CA ASN A 26 9.65 8.75 -9.11
C ASN A 26 8.42 8.68 -8.19
N LEU A 27 7.38 7.96 -8.63
CA LEU A 27 6.18 7.67 -7.83
C LEU A 27 6.16 6.19 -7.41
N MET A 28 5.71 5.94 -6.19
CA MET A 28 5.41 4.62 -5.65
C MET A 28 3.90 4.39 -5.73
N ALA A 29 3.50 3.29 -6.38
CA ALA A 29 2.13 2.81 -6.29
C ALA A 29 1.94 2.06 -4.96
N GLY A 30 0.85 2.32 -4.25
CA GLY A 30 0.50 1.67 -3.00
C GLY A 30 -1.01 1.59 -2.80
N ILE A 31 -1.45 0.80 -1.83
CA ILE A 31 -2.84 0.83 -1.35
C ILE A 31 -2.94 1.69 -0.09
N ARG A 32 -3.96 2.53 -0.02
CA ARG A 32 -4.39 3.23 1.19
C ARG A 32 -5.91 3.25 1.20
N ASP A 33 -6.51 2.82 2.30
CA ASP A 33 -7.98 2.79 2.47
C ASP A 33 -8.71 2.09 1.31
N ASN A 34 -8.16 0.96 0.84
CA ASN A 34 -8.67 0.15 -0.29
C ASN A 34 -8.55 0.77 -1.70
N ASP A 35 -7.97 1.97 -1.79
CA ASP A 35 -7.70 2.69 -3.04
C ASP A 35 -6.22 2.66 -3.43
N ILE A 36 -5.96 2.65 -4.74
CA ILE A 36 -4.61 2.68 -5.29
C ILE A 36 -4.17 4.14 -5.41
N ILE A 37 -3.13 4.49 -4.68
CA ILE A 37 -2.56 5.82 -4.66
C ILE A 37 -1.16 5.83 -5.25
N LEU A 38 -0.79 6.96 -5.84
CA LEU A 38 0.57 7.25 -6.27
C LEU A 38 1.17 8.25 -5.28
N THR A 39 2.23 7.87 -4.58
CA THR A 39 2.91 8.72 -3.60
C THR A 39 4.35 8.97 -4.06
N PRO A 40 4.90 10.17 -3.94
CA PRO A 40 6.32 10.40 -4.22
C PRO A 40 7.22 9.49 -3.38
N VAL A 41 8.24 8.90 -4.00
CA VAL A 41 9.14 7.95 -3.32
C VAL A 41 9.80 8.57 -2.07
N ARG A 42 10.12 9.87 -2.11
CA ARG A 42 10.70 10.59 -0.96
C ARG A 42 9.78 10.61 0.26
N GLU A 43 8.48 10.74 0.05
CA GLU A 43 7.48 10.74 1.12
C GLU A 43 7.17 9.33 1.60
N ALA A 44 7.14 8.37 0.67
CA ALA A 44 6.87 6.97 0.99
C ALA A 44 7.91 6.37 1.95
N ILE A 45 9.19 6.75 1.80
CA ILE A 45 10.28 6.25 2.67
C ILE A 45 10.24 6.88 4.07
N GLN A 46 9.73 8.10 4.20
CA GLN A 46 9.66 8.82 5.49
C GLN A 46 8.40 8.47 6.30
N GLY A 47 7.43 7.78 5.68
CA GLY A 47 6.21 7.34 6.35
C GLY A 47 6.50 6.37 7.49
N LYS A 48 6.34 6.82 8.73
CA LYS A 48 6.32 5.91 9.88
C LYS A 48 5.08 5.02 9.78
N THR A 49 5.28 3.72 9.61
CA THR A 49 4.18 2.74 9.68
C THR A 49 3.59 2.79 11.09
N LYS A 50 2.40 3.41 11.21
CA LYS A 50 1.63 3.36 12.46
C LYS A 50 0.99 1.99 12.54
N ILE A 51 1.44 1.19 13.49
CA ILE A 51 0.78 -0.06 13.85
C ILE A 51 -0.45 0.32 14.69
N ASP A 52 -1.59 -0.27 14.37
CA ASP A 52 -2.80 -0.09 15.15
C ASP A 52 -2.63 -0.77 16.51
N LYS A 53 -2.64 0.05 17.56
CA LYS A 53 -2.41 -0.41 18.94
C LYS A 53 -3.59 -1.20 19.49
N GLU A 54 -4.80 -0.98 18.98
CA GLU A 54 -5.98 -1.76 19.39
C GLU A 54 -5.89 -3.20 18.86
N LEU A 55 -5.36 -3.39 17.66
CA LEU A 55 -5.08 -4.72 17.11
C LEU A 55 -4.08 -5.51 17.97
N ILE A 56 -3.03 -4.83 18.47
CA ILE A 56 -2.08 -5.43 19.41
C ILE A 56 -2.82 -5.84 20.70
N ARG A 57 -3.63 -4.94 21.26
CA ARG A 57 -4.40 -5.20 22.48
C ARG A 57 -5.36 -6.38 22.35
N VAL A 58 -6.05 -6.52 21.23
CA VAL A 58 -6.95 -7.66 20.98
C VAL A 58 -6.16 -8.96 20.88
N SER A 59 -5.01 -8.96 20.20
CA SER A 59 -4.13 -10.12 20.13
C SER A 59 -3.64 -10.57 21.51
N ASP A 60 -3.29 -9.62 22.39
CA ASP A 60 -2.85 -9.91 23.76
C ASP A 60 -3.98 -10.52 24.61
N ILE A 61 -5.23 -10.08 24.41
CA ILE A 61 -6.40 -10.61 25.14
C ILE A 61 -6.74 -12.03 24.66
N MET A 62 -6.66 -12.31 23.35
CA MET A 62 -7.01 -13.62 22.79
C MET A 62 -5.98 -14.73 23.05
N THR A 63 -4.80 -14.38 23.58
CA THR A 63 -3.73 -15.35 23.87
C THR A 63 -3.87 -16.00 25.28
N LEU A 64 -4.91 -15.63 26.03
CA LEU A 64 -5.33 -16.30 27.28
C LEU A 64 -6.28 -17.47 27.01
#